data_AF-A0A1V4SAB0-F1
#
_entry.id   AF-A0A1V4SAB0-F1
#
_cell.length_a   1.000
_cell.length_b   1.000
_cell.length_c   1.000
_cell.angle_alpha   90.00
_cell.angle_beta   90.00
_cell.angle_gamma   90.00
#
_symmetry.space_group_name_H-M   'P 1'
#
loop_
_entity.id
_entity.type
_entity.pdbx_description
1 polymer ?
#
loop_
_entity_poly.entity_id
_entity_poly.type
_entity_poly.pdbx_seq_one_letter_code
_entity_poly.pdbx_strand_id
1 'polypeptide(L)'
;MQDLLIYALRGIAVFGEKAKELGIHDKKTGLFVAQGLFATITNANWDNDRFIAMIKEALKRREALKEAFELDDINDLPISYDIAWYEQKAVAVLLALLFLGVKGIRLGPTIPAFFSPNVLNVLVEKFHIKPINTVEADIEAMMAGK
;
A
#
# COMPACT_ATOMS: atom_id res chain seq x y z
N MET A 1 -5.43 1.12 3.77
CA MET A 1 -5.92 2.45 4.21
C MET A 1 -4.92 3.57 3.92
N GLN A 2 -3.62 3.37 4.18
CA GLN A 2 -2.58 4.34 3.81
C GLN A 2 -2.55 4.62 2.29
N ASP A 3 -2.71 3.60 1.44
CA ASP A 3 -2.77 3.79 -0.03
C ASP A 3 -3.95 4.65 -0.47
N LEU A 4 -5.11 4.50 0.18
CA LEU A 4 -6.30 5.30 -0.11
C LEU A 4 -6.13 6.75 0.35
N LEU A 5 -5.36 7.00 1.41
CA LEU A 5 -4.98 8.35 1.80
C LEU A 5 -4.04 8.96 0.75
N ILE A 6 -2.99 8.25 0.32
CA ILE A 6 -2.07 8.72 -0.74
C ILE A 6 -2.84 9.02 -2.04
N TYR A 7 -3.81 8.18 -2.40
CA TYR A 7 -4.72 8.41 -3.52
C TYR A 7 -5.40 9.78 -3.42
N ALA A 8 -6.04 10.09 -2.28
CA ALA A 8 -6.78 11.33 -2.13
C ALA A 8 -5.87 12.57 -2.09
N LEU A 9 -4.66 12.45 -1.54
CA LEU A 9 -3.69 13.55 -1.48
C LEU A 9 -3.12 13.94 -2.86
N ARG A 10 -2.97 13.00 -3.81
CA ARG A 10 -2.49 13.34 -5.16
C ARG A 10 -3.45 14.23 -5.93
N GLY A 11 -4.75 13.98 -5.86
CA GLY A 11 -5.74 14.84 -6.50
C GLY A 11 -5.66 16.29 -6.00
N ILE A 12 -5.34 16.45 -4.72
CA ILE A 12 -5.11 17.76 -4.09
C ILE A 12 -3.82 18.42 -4.59
N ALA A 13 -2.75 17.64 -4.80
CA ALA A 13 -1.47 18.17 -5.28
C ALA A 13 -1.55 18.70 -6.72
N VAL A 14 -2.28 18.01 -7.61
CA VAL A 14 -2.54 18.45 -8.99
C VAL A 14 -3.24 19.81 -9.02
N PHE A 15 -4.23 19.99 -8.14
CA PHE A 15 -4.85 21.30 -7.95
C PHE A 15 -3.84 22.33 -7.47
N GLY A 16 -2.95 22.00 -6.54
CA GLY A 16 -1.94 22.93 -6.03
C GLY A 16 -1.10 23.57 -7.14
N GLU A 17 -0.71 22.80 -8.16
CA GLU A 17 0.00 23.33 -9.33
C GLU A 17 -0.90 24.23 -10.19
N LYS A 18 -2.14 23.81 -10.47
CA LYS A 18 -3.06 24.61 -11.30
C LYS A 18 -3.53 25.89 -10.60
N ALA A 19 -3.78 25.83 -9.30
CA ALA A 19 -4.12 26.97 -8.45
C ALA A 19 -2.99 28.00 -8.43
N LYS A 20 -1.74 27.54 -8.43
CA LYS A 20 -0.57 28.42 -8.53
C LYS A 20 -0.52 29.16 -9.87
N GLU A 21 -0.89 28.53 -10.99
CA GLU A 21 -1.04 29.23 -12.29
C GLU A 21 -2.11 30.33 -12.23
N LEU A 22 -3.15 30.14 -11.42
CA LEU A 22 -4.24 31.11 -11.20
C LEU A 22 -3.93 32.14 -10.10
N GLY A 23 -2.73 32.12 -9.50
CA GLY A 23 -2.35 33.02 -8.40
C GLY A 23 -3.01 32.70 -7.05
N ILE A 24 -3.64 31.53 -6.92
CA ILE A 24 -4.30 31.07 -5.69
C ILE A 24 -3.26 30.34 -4.82
N HIS A 25 -3.11 30.80 -3.58
CA HIS A 25 -2.16 30.21 -2.62
C HIS A 25 -2.87 29.66 -1.37
N ASP A 26 -3.11 28.35 -1.35
CA ASP A 26 -3.68 27.66 -0.18
C ASP A 26 -2.62 26.90 0.63
N LYS A 27 -2.03 27.60 1.60
CA LYS A 27 -1.05 27.02 2.53
C LYS A 27 -1.63 25.92 3.43
N LYS A 28 -2.93 25.97 3.75
CA LYS A 28 -3.57 24.98 4.63
C LYS A 28 -3.67 23.63 3.93
N THR A 29 -4.02 23.65 2.64
CA THR A 29 -4.06 22.45 1.81
C THR A 29 -2.66 21.86 1.60
N GLY A 30 -1.65 22.70 1.35
CA GLY A 30 -0.26 22.24 1.30
C GLY A 30 0.21 21.58 2.60
N LEU A 31 -0.11 22.16 3.75
CA LEU A 31 0.20 21.57 5.06
C LEU A 31 -0.51 20.23 5.28
N PHE A 32 -1.78 20.13 4.90
CA PHE A 32 -2.55 18.90 4.99
C PHE A 32 -1.94 17.77 4.14
N VAL A 33 -1.51 18.07 2.92
CA VAL A 33 -0.82 17.10 2.05
C VAL A 33 0.47 16.60 2.71
N ALA A 34 1.28 17.50 3.25
CA ALA A 34 2.51 17.12 3.95
C ALA A 34 2.24 16.22 5.17
N GLN A 35 1.21 16.53 5.96
CA GLN A 35 0.80 15.71 7.11
C GLN A 35 0.29 14.34 6.68
N GLY A 36 -0.44 14.27 5.57
CA GLY A 36 -0.91 13.03 4.98
C GLY A 36 0.21 12.12 4.51
N LEU A 37 1.19 12.67 3.79
CA LEU A 37 2.38 11.94 3.37
C LEU A 37 3.18 11.45 4.59
N PHE A 38 3.38 12.31 5.59
CA PHE A 38 4.09 11.93 6.81
C PHE A 38 3.41 10.79 7.57
N ALA A 39 2.07 10.81 7.67
CA ALA A 39 1.30 9.75 8.32
C ALA A 39 1.44 8.37 7.64
N THR A 40 1.88 8.34 6.38
CA THR A 40 2.11 7.10 5.61
C THR A 40 3.56 6.61 5.63
N ILE A 41 4.46 7.31 6.33
CA ILE A 41 5.82 6.83 6.54
C ILE A 41 5.78 5.57 7.43
N THR A 42 6.65 4.60 7.13
CA THR A 42 6.78 3.37 7.90
C THR A 42 6.95 3.68 9.39
N ASN A 43 6.10 3.06 10.23
CA ASN A 43 6.05 3.23 11.69
C ASN A 43 5.58 4.62 12.20
N ALA A 44 5.10 5.53 11.35
CA ALA A 44 4.67 6.85 11.78
C ALA A 44 3.25 6.87 12.41
N ASN A 45 2.32 6.06 11.89
CA ASN A 45 0.94 6.05 12.38
C ASN A 45 0.24 4.70 12.14
N TRP A 46 -0.44 4.22 13.18
CA TRP A 46 -1.12 2.91 13.23
C TRP A 46 -2.63 3.04 13.52
N ASP A 47 -3.14 4.28 13.65
CA ASP A 47 -4.53 4.56 14.00
C ASP A 47 -5.42 4.62 12.75
N ASN A 48 -6.30 3.63 12.61
CA ASN A 48 -7.24 3.52 11.50
C ASN A 48 -8.24 4.68 11.46
N ASP A 49 -8.78 5.11 12.60
CA ASP A 49 -9.78 6.19 12.64
C ASP A 49 -9.18 7.51 12.17
N ARG A 50 -7.91 7.74 12.51
CA ARG A 50 -7.15 8.88 12.00
C ARG A 50 -6.98 8.82 10.49
N PHE A 51 -6.66 7.65 9.91
CA PHE A 51 -6.58 7.51 8.46
C PHE A 51 -7.95 7.72 7.78
N ILE A 52 -9.04 7.22 8.35
CA ILE A 52 -10.41 7.44 7.82
C ILE A 52 -10.73 8.94 7.82
N ALA A 53 -10.44 9.63 8.93
CA ALA A 53 -10.67 11.07 9.03
C ALA A 53 -9.88 11.85 7.98
N MET A 54 -8.60 11.51 7.79
CA MET A 54 -7.76 12.13 6.77
C MET A 54 -8.24 11.82 5.35
N ILE A 55 -8.69 10.60 5.06
CA ILE A 55 -9.26 10.26 3.74
C ILE A 55 -10.52 11.09 3.47
N LYS A 56 -11.44 11.18 4.44
CA LYS A 56 -12.67 11.97 4.30
C LYS A 56 -12.37 13.44 4.06
N GLU A 57 -11.43 14.01 4.81
CA GLU A 57 -11.01 15.40 4.63
C GLU A 57 -10.35 15.61 3.26
N ALA A 58 -9.53 14.66 2.80
CA ALA A 58 -8.89 14.72 1.50
C ALA A 58 -9.91 14.66 0.35
N LEU A 59 -10.91 13.78 0.46
CA LEU A 59 -12.02 13.70 -0.51
C LEU A 59 -12.84 14.99 -0.52
N LYS A 60 -13.17 15.55 0.65
CA LYS A 60 -13.88 16.83 0.75
C LYS A 60 -13.13 17.97 0.06
N ARG A 61 -11.82 18.04 0.28
CA ARG A 61 -10.96 19.03 -0.40
C ARG A 61 -11.03 18.82 -1.90
N ARG A 62 -10.80 17.60 -2.38
CA ARG A 62 -10.87 17.23 -3.80
C ARG A 62 -12.18 17.64 -4.47
N GLU A 63 -13.34 17.42 -3.83
CA GLU A 63 -14.63 17.86 -4.40
C GLU A 63 -14.71 19.38 -4.53
N ALA A 64 -14.25 20.14 -3.53
CA ALA A 64 -14.19 21.59 -3.64
C ALA A 64 -13.27 22.06 -4.78
N LEU A 65 -12.25 21.27 -5.14
CA LEU A 65 -11.36 21.55 -6.27
C LEU A 65 -12.04 21.29 -7.61
N LYS A 66 -12.79 20.19 -7.71
CA LYS A 66 -13.61 19.87 -8.88
C LYS A 66 -14.62 20.98 -9.16
N GLU A 67 -15.30 21.46 -8.11
CA GLU A 67 -16.23 22.60 -8.18
C GLU A 67 -15.52 23.89 -8.61
N ALA A 68 -14.37 24.21 -8.02
CA ALA A 68 -13.62 25.43 -8.35
C ALA A 68 -13.08 25.45 -9.79
N PHE A 69 -12.87 24.28 -10.40
CA PHE A 69 -12.44 24.14 -11.80
C PHE A 69 -13.59 23.88 -12.78
N GLU A 70 -14.84 23.89 -12.30
CA GLU A 70 -16.04 23.66 -13.12
C GLU A 70 -15.96 22.35 -13.93
N LEU A 71 -15.42 21.29 -13.31
CA LEU A 71 -15.27 19.98 -13.95
C LEU A 71 -16.50 19.09 -13.68
N ASP A 72 -16.90 18.32 -14.70
CA ASP A 72 -18.04 17.40 -14.59
C ASP A 72 -17.66 16.09 -13.87
N ASP A 73 -16.44 15.59 -14.11
CA ASP A 73 -15.92 14.35 -13.54
C ASP A 73 -14.52 14.51 -12.93
N ILE A 74 -14.17 13.64 -11.97
CA ILE A 74 -12.84 13.64 -11.35
C ILE A 74 -11.74 13.21 -12.31
N ASN A 75 -12.10 12.41 -13.32
CA ASN A 75 -11.19 11.93 -14.36
C ASN A 75 -10.77 13.05 -15.34
N ASP A 76 -11.45 14.20 -15.31
CA ASP A 76 -11.06 15.37 -16.10
C ASP A 76 -9.83 16.09 -15.49
N LEU A 77 -9.47 15.76 -14.25
CA LEU A 77 -8.21 16.19 -13.67
C LEU A 77 -7.05 15.33 -14.21
N PRO A 78 -5.86 15.91 -14.47
CA PRO A 78 -4.70 15.18 -14.95
C PRO A 78 -4.04 14.36 -13.83
N ILE A 79 -4.78 13.40 -13.26
CA ILE A 79 -4.35 12.54 -12.16
C ILE A 79 -4.03 11.16 -12.72
N SER A 80 -2.81 10.67 -12.46
CA SER A 80 -2.37 9.31 -12.80
C SER A 80 -1.93 8.57 -11.54
N TYR A 81 -2.12 7.25 -11.52
CA TYR A 81 -1.96 6.42 -10.33
C TYR A 81 -1.00 5.25 -10.53
N ASP A 82 0.13 5.29 -9.85
CA ASP A 82 0.84 4.06 -9.45
C ASP A 82 0.21 3.51 -8.17
N ILE A 83 -0.19 2.24 -8.18
CA ILE A 83 -0.70 1.49 -7.02
C ILE A 83 0.31 0.41 -6.70
N ALA A 84 1.06 0.57 -5.60
CA ALA A 84 1.95 -0.46 -5.10
C ALA A 84 1.16 -1.45 -4.25
N TRP A 85 0.58 -2.47 -4.89
CA TRP A 85 -0.02 -3.59 -4.19
C TRP A 85 1.09 -4.52 -3.70
N TYR A 86 1.65 -4.25 -2.52
CA TYR A 86 2.57 -5.20 -1.90
C TYR A 86 2.39 -5.26 -0.40
N GLU A 87 2.13 -6.47 0.10
CA GLU A 87 2.23 -6.84 1.52
C GLU A 87 3.71 -6.81 1.94
N GLN A 88 4.29 -5.60 2.04
CA GLN A 88 5.72 -5.38 2.27
C GLN A 88 6.23 -6.07 3.54
N LYS A 89 5.36 -6.21 4.55
CA LYS A 89 5.69 -6.87 5.82
C LYS A 89 5.91 -8.37 5.66
N ALA A 90 5.02 -9.07 4.95
CA ALA A 90 5.15 -10.50 4.74
C ALA A 90 6.42 -10.85 3.96
N VAL A 91 6.77 -10.03 2.96
CA VAL A 91 8.00 -10.25 2.19
C VAL A 91 9.26 -9.92 3.00
N ALA A 92 9.24 -8.87 3.82
CA ALA A 92 10.35 -8.58 4.72
C ALA A 92 10.58 -9.73 5.72
N VAL A 93 9.51 -10.26 6.31
CA VAL A 93 9.59 -11.44 7.21
C VAL A 93 10.13 -12.65 6.45
N LEU A 94 9.61 -12.93 5.25
CA LEU A 94 10.09 -14.04 4.43
C LEU A 94 11.59 -13.91 4.14
N LEU A 95 12.04 -12.74 3.68
CA LEU A 95 13.45 -12.49 3.40
C LEU A 95 14.33 -12.64 4.66
N ALA A 96 13.86 -12.22 5.83
CA ALA A 96 14.57 -12.42 7.08
C ALA A 96 14.70 -13.91 7.45
N LEU A 97 13.63 -14.69 7.29
CA LEU A 97 13.65 -16.14 7.51
C LEU A 97 14.62 -16.85 6.55
N LEU A 98 14.60 -16.47 5.28
CA LEU A 98 15.53 -16.99 4.27
C LEU A 98 16.98 -16.63 4.61
N PHE A 99 17.24 -15.39 5.05
CA PHE A 99 18.56 -14.95 5.48
C PHE A 99 19.08 -15.74 6.69
N LEU A 100 18.21 -16.04 7.65
CA LEU A 100 18.52 -16.86 8.83
C LEU A 100 18.63 -18.37 8.52
N GLY A 101 18.36 -18.79 7.28
CA GLY A 101 18.43 -20.21 6.89
C GLY A 101 17.24 -21.04 7.36
N VAL A 102 16.14 -20.42 7.78
CA VAL A 102 14.93 -21.12 8.24
C VAL A 102 14.31 -21.90 7.08
N LYS A 103 13.99 -23.17 7.32
CA LYS A 103 13.38 -24.08 6.35
C LYS A 103 11.96 -24.48 6.77
N GLY A 104 11.22 -25.11 5.85
CA GLY A 104 9.86 -25.62 6.11
C GLY A 104 8.81 -24.52 6.13
N ILE A 105 9.06 -23.42 5.42
CA ILE A 105 8.19 -22.25 5.34
C ILE A 105 6.95 -22.59 4.49
N ARG A 106 5.77 -22.24 4.98
CA ARG A 106 4.51 -22.39 4.24
C ARG A 106 4.01 -21.04 3.76
N LEU A 107 3.65 -20.94 2.48
CA LEU A 107 3.03 -19.76 1.89
C LEU A 107 1.53 -19.98 1.70
N GLY A 108 0.78 -18.91 1.41
CA GLY A 108 -0.64 -19.00 1.07
C GLY A 108 -0.93 -19.96 -0.09
N PRO A 109 -2.21 -20.30 -0.32
CA PRO A 109 -2.61 -21.32 -1.30
C PRO A 109 -2.26 -20.90 -2.73
N THR A 110 -2.20 -19.59 -2.98
CA THR A 110 -1.72 -19.00 -4.22
C THR A 110 -0.31 -18.48 -4.03
N ILE A 111 0.62 -18.98 -4.83
CA ILE A 111 2.01 -18.49 -4.84
C ILE A 111 2.03 -17.05 -5.36
N PRO A 112 2.75 -16.13 -4.69
CA PRO A 112 2.83 -14.76 -5.15
C PRO A 112 3.39 -14.64 -6.57
N ALA A 113 2.73 -13.86 -7.41
CA ALA A 113 3.04 -13.73 -8.85
C ALA A 113 4.43 -13.15 -9.16
N PHE A 114 5.09 -12.55 -8.18
CA PHE A 114 6.43 -11.99 -8.34
C PHE A 114 7.55 -13.04 -8.31
N PHE A 115 7.25 -14.28 -7.92
CA PHE A 115 8.24 -15.37 -8.03
C PHE A 115 8.34 -15.84 -9.48
N SER A 116 9.53 -15.73 -10.07
CA SER A 116 9.83 -16.45 -11.30
C SER A 116 9.96 -17.96 -11.01
N PRO A 117 9.72 -18.83 -12.00
CA PRO A 117 9.88 -20.27 -11.82
C PRO A 117 11.27 -20.67 -11.28
N ASN A 118 12.33 -20.02 -11.75
CA ASN A 118 13.69 -20.29 -11.30
C ASN A 118 13.89 -19.91 -9.83
N VAL A 119 13.36 -18.77 -9.40
CA VAL A 119 13.44 -18.37 -7.99
C VAL A 119 12.63 -19.33 -7.12
N LEU A 120 11.43 -19.70 -7.56
CA LEU A 120 10.58 -20.65 -6.84
C LEU A 120 11.28 -22.01 -6.66
N ASN A 121 11.92 -22.53 -7.70
CA ASN A 121 12.67 -23.79 -7.63
C ASN A 121 13.79 -23.73 -6.58
N VAL A 122 14.57 -22.64 -6.58
CA VAL A 122 15.62 -22.44 -5.56
C VAL A 122 15.04 -22.39 -4.15
N LEU A 123 13.88 -21.74 -3.97
CA LEU A 123 13.21 -21.64 -2.68
C LEU A 123 12.67 -23.00 -2.19
N VAL A 124 12.09 -23.79 -3.09
CA VAL A 124 11.62 -25.15 -2.80
C VAL A 124 12.81 -26.04 -2.42
N GLU A 125 13.87 -26.07 -3.24
CA GLU A 125 15.03 -26.94 -3.05
C GLU A 125 15.83 -26.60 -1.78
N LYS A 126 16.09 -25.31 -1.54
CA LYS A 126 16.99 -24.88 -0.45
C LYS A 126 16.28 -24.67 0.88
N PHE A 127 15.03 -24.18 0.83
CA PHE A 127 14.29 -23.75 2.01
C PHE A 127 13.01 -24.56 2.27
N HIS A 128 12.71 -25.54 1.41
CA HIS A 128 11.53 -26.41 1.53
C HIS A 128 10.23 -25.59 1.61
N ILE A 129 10.15 -24.53 0.80
CA ILE A 129 8.93 -23.73 0.65
C ILE A 129 7.83 -24.58 0.03
N LYS A 130 6.61 -24.47 0.56
CA LYS A 130 5.41 -25.15 0.05
C LYS A 130 4.15 -24.32 0.31
N PRO A 131 3.07 -24.49 -0.46
CA PRO A 131 1.79 -23.88 -0.14
C PRO A 131 1.16 -24.54 1.10
N ILE A 132 0.26 -23.83 1.76
CA ILE A 132 -0.67 -24.43 2.74
C ILE A 132 -1.67 -25.37 2.06
N ASN A 133 -2.21 -26.31 2.83
CA ASN A 133 -3.25 -27.25 2.44
C ASN A 133 -4.48 -27.06 3.37
N THR A 134 -4.92 -28.11 4.08
CA THR A 134 -5.96 -27.99 5.10
C THR A 134 -5.37 -27.58 6.45
N VAL A 135 -6.17 -26.91 7.26
CA VAL A 135 -5.75 -26.41 8.59
C VAL A 135 -5.25 -27.56 9.46
N GLU A 136 -5.98 -28.67 9.50
CA GLU A 136 -5.66 -29.83 10.34
C GLU A 136 -4.34 -30.47 9.92
N ALA A 137 -4.15 -30.70 8.61
CA ALA A 137 -2.94 -31.33 8.08
C ALA A 137 -1.71 -30.44 8.25
N ASP A 138 -1.86 -29.13 8.05
CA ASP A 138 -0.76 -28.20 8.23
C ASP A 138 -0.35 -28.05 9.69
N ILE A 139 -1.30 -28.01 10.63
CA ILE A 139 -0.99 -27.97 12.06
C ILE A 139 -0.22 -29.23 12.46
N GLU A 140 -0.69 -30.43 12.06
CA GLU A 140 -0.01 -31.68 12.36
C GLU A 140 1.42 -31.68 11.80
N ALA A 141 1.59 -31.27 10.54
CA ALA A 141 2.88 -31.24 9.88
C ALA A 141 3.83 -30.17 10.47
N MET A 142 3.31 -29.01 10.87
CA MET A 142 4.09 -27.97 11.57
C MET A 142 4.60 -28.48 12.92
N MET A 143 3.74 -29.13 13.71
CA MET A 143 4.11 -29.71 15.01
C MET A 143 5.14 -30.85 14.87
N ALA A 144 5.13 -31.56 13.75
CA ALA A 144 6.11 -32.58 13.42
C ALA A 144 7.42 -32.03 12.81
N GLY A 145 7.54 -30.71 12.60
CA GLY A 145 8.70 -30.08 11.97
C GLY A 145 8.89 -30.43 10.49
N LYS A 146 7.80 -30.76 9.80
CA LYS A 146 7.79 -31.23 8.40
C LYS A 146 7.37 -30.15 7.42
#